data_AF-A0A3B9NZ35-F1
#
_entry.id   AF-A0A3B9NZ35-F1
#
_cell.length_a   1.000
_cell.length_b   1.000
_cell.length_c   1.000
_cell.angle_alpha   90.00
_cell.angle_beta   90.00
_cell.angle_gamma   90.00
#
_symmetry.space_group_name_H-M   'P 1'
#
loop_
_entity.id
_entity.type
_entity.pdbx_description
1 polymer ?
#
loop_
_entity_poly.entity_id
_entity_poly.type
_entity_poly.pdbx_seq_one_letter_code
_entity_poly.pdbx_strand_id
1 'polypeptide(L)'
;MRPSLFIGLWLLALHAQAVSQPDPFPQIAAAYRVEIDGTAVWEKQPAKRLPPASLTKLMTALLVLERNKLQETVRISQAATRETGSRLALKAGEHLRVEDLLAATLLQSANDACHALADHLGGSETAFVQQMNQRAQELGLRDTQFRNACGHDASGHYSSALDITRLARELLKHPQVVPLTSQGHAVITTLEGRQYRLSNRNALVGRYEGALGLKTGYTAQAGTCLVALAKRDGHEVLLVLLHGKDRWWDAVDILDLAFDHARVSP
;
A
#
# COMPACT_ATOMS: atom_id res chain seq x y z
N MET A 1 55.06 42.71 33.68
CA MET A 1 54.72 41.66 32.70
C MET A 1 54.20 40.45 33.46
N ARG A 2 52.89 40.18 33.42
CA ARG A 2 52.24 39.02 34.05
C ARG A 2 51.58 38.20 32.92
N PRO A 3 51.80 36.89 32.80
CA PRO A 3 51.24 36.10 31.71
C PRO A 3 49.78 35.74 32.02
N SER A 4 48.92 35.87 31.01
CA SER A 4 47.52 35.46 31.04
C SER A 4 47.41 33.96 30.81
N LEU A 5 46.79 33.23 31.74
CA LEU A 5 46.47 31.81 31.58
C LEU A 5 45.06 31.70 30.96
N PHE A 6 44.98 31.26 29.71
CA PHE A 6 43.73 30.86 29.06
C PHE A 6 43.36 29.44 29.52
N ILE A 7 42.26 29.29 30.27
CA ILE A 7 41.63 28.00 30.55
C ILE A 7 40.58 27.76 29.48
N GLY A 8 40.85 26.84 28.55
CA GLY A 8 39.90 26.41 27.54
C GLY A 8 38.84 25.47 28.15
N LEU A 9 37.57 25.87 28.06
CA LEU A 9 36.43 25.03 28.41
C LEU A 9 36.21 24.00 27.29
N TRP A 10 36.45 22.73 27.55
CA TRP A 10 36.06 21.64 26.65
C TRP A 10 34.59 21.30 26.88
N LEU A 11 33.72 21.66 25.94
CA LEU A 11 32.33 21.21 25.90
C LEU A 11 32.29 19.75 25.43
N LEU A 12 32.09 18.83 26.38
CA LEU A 12 31.74 17.44 26.10
C LEU A 12 30.31 17.40 25.51
N ALA A 13 30.21 17.21 24.20
CA ALA A 13 28.95 16.91 23.54
C ALA A 13 28.50 15.48 23.92
N LEU A 14 27.59 15.37 24.89
CA LEU A 14 26.85 14.15 25.17
C LEU A 14 26.01 13.80 23.93
N HIS A 15 26.48 12.83 23.16
CA HIS A 15 25.68 12.18 22.13
C HIS A 15 24.71 11.24 22.85
N ALA A 16 23.46 11.69 23.00
CA ALA A 16 22.38 10.78 23.41
C ALA A 16 22.25 9.70 22.34
N GLN A 17 22.75 8.49 22.64
CA GLN A 17 22.43 7.32 21.84
C GLN A 17 20.94 7.05 22.04
N ALA A 18 20.15 7.21 20.99
CA ALA A 18 18.76 6.76 21.00
C ALA A 18 18.79 5.26 21.34
N VAL A 19 18.22 4.90 22.48
CA VAL A 19 18.04 3.50 22.86
C VAL A 19 17.06 2.93 21.85
N SER A 20 17.58 2.17 20.88
CA SER A 20 16.75 1.41 19.94
C SER A 20 15.89 0.48 20.77
N GLN A 21 14.58 0.72 20.83
CA GLN A 21 13.69 -0.26 21.44
C GLN A 21 13.83 -1.59 20.71
N PRO A 22 13.88 -2.73 21.43
CA PRO A 22 13.94 -4.03 20.80
C PRO A 22 12.71 -4.21 19.89
N ASP A 23 12.94 -4.70 18.68
CA ASP A 23 11.89 -5.06 17.71
C ASP A 23 10.89 -6.01 18.40
N PRO A 24 9.62 -5.60 18.61
CA PRO A 24 8.63 -6.44 19.29
C PRO A 24 8.19 -7.63 18.44
N PHE A 25 8.44 -7.61 17.12
CA PHE A 25 7.98 -8.60 16.16
C PHE A 25 9.10 -9.08 15.22
N PRO A 26 10.20 -9.65 15.73
CA PRO A 26 11.38 -9.95 14.92
C PRO A 26 11.16 -11.08 13.92
N GLN A 27 10.05 -11.83 14.00
CA GLN A 27 9.83 -13.07 13.24
C GLN A 27 8.58 -13.09 12.36
N ILE A 28 7.80 -12.02 12.31
CA ILE A 28 6.49 -12.00 11.63
C ILE A 28 6.59 -11.84 10.11
N ALA A 29 7.64 -11.16 9.63
CA ALA A 29 7.80 -10.81 8.22
C ALA A 29 9.28 -10.67 7.83
N ALA A 30 9.58 -10.75 6.53
CA ALA A 30 10.91 -10.47 6.02
C ALA A 30 11.26 -8.98 6.07
N ALA A 31 10.26 -8.10 5.88
CA ALA A 31 10.35 -6.67 6.13
C ALA A 31 8.99 -6.11 6.58
N TYR A 32 9.00 -5.14 7.48
CA TYR A 32 7.79 -4.44 7.91
C TYR A 32 8.09 -3.02 8.37
N ARG A 33 7.06 -2.18 8.41
CA ARG A 33 7.09 -0.84 9.00
C ARG A 33 5.74 -0.49 9.61
N VAL A 34 5.76 0.14 10.77
CA VAL A 34 4.59 0.62 11.51
C VAL A 34 4.73 2.11 11.75
N GLU A 35 3.71 2.87 11.37
CA GLU A 35 3.59 4.28 11.69
C GLU A 35 2.36 4.55 12.55
N ILE A 36 2.54 5.35 13.61
CA ILE A 36 1.49 5.91 14.44
C ILE A 36 1.44 7.41 14.16
N ASP A 37 0.28 7.92 13.73
CA ASP A 37 0.06 9.34 13.42
C ASP A 37 1.12 9.94 12.46
N GLY A 38 1.57 9.13 11.50
CA GLY A 38 2.58 9.51 10.51
C GLY A 38 4.04 9.38 10.99
N THR A 39 4.28 8.98 12.24
CA THR A 39 5.61 8.76 12.80
C THR A 39 5.94 7.28 12.85
N ALA A 40 7.10 6.88 12.33
CA ALA A 40 7.55 5.50 12.40
C ALA A 40 7.98 5.11 13.81
N VAL A 41 7.43 4.01 14.31
CA VAL A 41 7.69 3.50 15.67
C VAL A 41 8.42 2.16 15.67
N TRP A 42 8.09 1.28 14.72
CA TRP A 42 8.75 -0.02 14.57
C TRP A 42 9.00 -0.34 13.11
N GLU A 43 10.15 -0.93 12.82
CA GLU A 43 10.49 -1.38 11.48
C GLU A 43 11.53 -2.49 11.50
N LYS A 44 11.42 -3.37 10.50
CA LYS A 44 12.40 -4.42 10.22
C LYS A 44 12.77 -4.38 8.75
N GLN A 45 14.06 -4.23 8.47
CA GLN A 45 14.62 -4.21 7.11
C GLN A 45 13.79 -3.29 6.16
N PRO A 46 13.49 -2.04 6.56
CA PRO A 46 12.49 -1.20 5.88
C PRO A 46 12.81 -0.91 4.41
N ALA A 47 14.09 -0.85 4.05
CA ALA A 47 14.57 -0.64 2.68
C ALA A 47 14.81 -1.92 1.86
N LYS A 48 14.52 -3.11 2.42
CA LYS A 48 14.76 -4.37 1.72
C LYS A 48 13.81 -4.53 0.55
N ARG A 49 14.38 -4.80 -0.63
CA ARG A 49 13.67 -5.05 -1.87
C ARG A 49 13.04 -6.43 -1.86
N LEU A 50 11.71 -6.48 -1.93
CA LEU A 50 10.90 -7.69 -1.98
C LEU A 50 9.81 -7.55 -3.04
N PRO A 51 9.31 -8.65 -3.62
CA PRO A 51 8.15 -8.60 -4.49
C PRO A 51 6.92 -8.09 -3.70
N PRO A 52 6.24 -7.02 -4.14
CA PRO A 52 5.11 -6.43 -3.43
C PRO A 52 3.78 -7.17 -3.64
N ALA A 53 3.72 -8.14 -4.57
CA ALA A 53 2.48 -8.72 -5.07
C ALA A 53 1.45 -7.61 -5.40
N SER A 54 0.17 -7.83 -5.13
CA SER A 54 -0.89 -6.85 -5.40
C SER A 54 -0.83 -5.55 -4.60
N LEU A 55 0.16 -5.33 -3.71
CA LEU A 55 0.40 -3.98 -3.17
C LEU A 55 0.84 -3.01 -4.28
N THR A 56 1.34 -3.51 -5.41
CA THR A 56 1.57 -2.76 -6.65
C THR A 56 0.36 -1.92 -7.09
N LYS A 57 -0.86 -2.42 -6.85
CA LYS A 57 -2.10 -1.72 -7.22
C LYS A 57 -2.30 -0.40 -6.48
N LEU A 58 -1.55 -0.13 -5.41
CA LEU A 58 -1.54 1.18 -4.75
C LEU A 58 -0.99 2.27 -5.69
N MET A 59 0.04 1.98 -6.49
CA MET A 59 0.56 2.93 -7.49
C MET A 59 -0.45 3.10 -8.63
N THR A 60 -1.05 2.01 -9.10
CA THR A 60 -2.12 2.08 -10.11
C THR A 60 -3.28 2.93 -9.62
N ALA A 61 -3.73 2.74 -8.38
CA ALA A 61 -4.79 3.54 -7.77
C ALA A 61 -4.39 5.02 -7.64
N LEU A 62 -3.15 5.30 -7.24
CA LEU A 62 -2.64 6.68 -7.14
C LEU A 62 -2.73 7.39 -8.49
N LEU A 63 -2.19 6.80 -9.56
CA LEU A 63 -2.24 7.40 -10.91
C LEU A 63 -3.68 7.60 -11.41
N VAL A 64 -4.59 6.68 -11.09
CA VAL A 64 -6.01 6.82 -11.40
C VAL A 64 -6.64 8.03 -10.69
N LEU A 65 -6.33 8.21 -9.42
CA LEU A 65 -6.88 9.28 -8.61
C LEU A 65 -6.26 10.64 -8.93
N GLU A 66 -4.96 10.68 -9.25
CA GLU A 66 -4.26 11.90 -9.71
C GLU A 66 -4.79 12.40 -11.06
N ARG A 67 -5.22 11.50 -11.95
CA ARG A 67 -5.88 11.89 -13.20
C ARG A 67 -7.25 12.54 -12.95
N ASN A 68 -7.91 12.24 -11.84
CA ASN A 68 -9.21 12.80 -11.42
C ASN A 68 -10.32 12.71 -12.49
N LYS A 69 -10.41 11.56 -13.17
CA LYS A 69 -11.42 11.29 -14.21
C LYS A 69 -12.25 10.06 -13.91
N LEU A 70 -12.71 9.96 -12.67
CA LEU A 70 -13.40 8.78 -12.12
C LEU A 70 -14.71 8.42 -12.84
N GLN A 71 -15.32 9.38 -13.52
CA GLN A 71 -16.57 9.22 -14.27
C GLN A 71 -16.35 8.81 -15.74
N GLU A 72 -15.10 8.79 -16.24
CA GLU A 72 -14.81 8.31 -17.60
C GLU A 72 -15.21 6.83 -17.75
N THR A 73 -15.69 6.49 -18.94
CA THR A 73 -16.03 5.13 -19.32
C THR A 73 -14.80 4.42 -19.88
N VAL A 74 -14.56 3.21 -19.40
CA VAL A 74 -13.54 2.29 -19.89
C VAL A 74 -14.23 1.14 -20.62
N ARG A 75 -13.81 0.89 -21.87
CA ARG A 75 -14.21 -0.31 -22.61
C ARG A 75 -13.23 -1.43 -22.30
N ILE A 76 -13.72 -2.56 -21.80
CA ILE A 76 -12.87 -3.69 -21.42
C ILE A 76 -12.22 -4.32 -22.67
N SER A 77 -10.88 -4.37 -22.68
CA SER A 77 -10.09 -4.95 -23.77
C SER A 77 -10.06 -6.48 -23.69
N GLN A 78 -9.82 -7.14 -24.82
CA GLN A 78 -9.59 -8.59 -24.83
C GLN A 78 -8.33 -8.96 -24.01
N ALA A 79 -7.35 -8.06 -23.90
CA ALA A 79 -6.14 -8.28 -23.11
C ALA A 79 -6.46 -8.34 -21.62
N ALA A 80 -7.23 -7.37 -21.10
CA ALA A 80 -7.68 -7.35 -19.71
C ALA A 80 -8.42 -8.63 -19.29
N THR A 81 -9.22 -9.23 -20.19
CA THR A 81 -9.92 -10.50 -19.87
C THR A 81 -9.01 -11.73 -19.74
N ARG A 82 -7.78 -11.67 -20.26
CA ARG A 82 -6.79 -12.76 -20.19
C ARG A 82 -5.99 -12.75 -18.90
N GLU A 83 -6.22 -11.76 -18.05
CA GLU A 83 -5.59 -11.68 -16.74
C GLU A 83 -5.87 -12.92 -15.89
N THR A 84 -4.85 -13.33 -15.14
CA THR A 84 -4.89 -14.54 -14.29
C THR A 84 -4.94 -14.17 -12.81
N GLY A 85 -5.11 -15.15 -11.93
CA GLY A 85 -5.20 -14.92 -10.49
C GLY A 85 -6.55 -14.30 -10.06
N SER A 86 -6.50 -13.27 -9.22
CA SER A 86 -7.71 -12.61 -8.72
C SER A 86 -8.35 -11.79 -9.84
N ARG A 87 -9.62 -12.06 -10.19
CA ARG A 87 -10.35 -11.41 -11.28
C ARG A 87 -11.85 -11.36 -11.03
N LEU A 88 -12.56 -10.45 -11.71
CA LEU A 88 -14.02 -10.45 -11.77
C LEU A 88 -14.59 -11.31 -12.90
N ALA A 89 -13.73 -11.71 -13.85
CA ALA A 89 -14.12 -12.28 -15.13
C ALA A 89 -14.97 -11.30 -15.95
N LEU A 90 -14.46 -10.06 -16.06
CA LEU A 90 -14.98 -9.05 -16.98
C LEU A 90 -15.02 -9.59 -18.42
N LYS A 91 -15.98 -9.14 -19.23
CA LYS A 91 -16.07 -9.53 -20.64
C LYS A 91 -15.58 -8.40 -21.55
N ALA A 92 -14.90 -8.79 -22.62
CA ALA A 92 -14.44 -7.87 -23.63
C ALA A 92 -15.64 -7.12 -24.24
N GLY A 93 -15.50 -5.81 -24.39
CA GLY A 93 -16.55 -4.93 -24.90
C GLY A 93 -17.55 -4.41 -23.86
N GLU A 94 -17.54 -4.89 -22.62
CA GLU A 94 -18.29 -4.26 -21.52
C GLU A 94 -17.75 -2.85 -21.24
N HIS A 95 -18.63 -1.97 -20.75
CA HIS A 95 -18.27 -0.61 -20.36
C HIS A 95 -18.48 -0.39 -18.86
N LEU A 96 -17.43 0.05 -18.17
CA LEU A 96 -17.44 0.33 -16.73
C LEU A 96 -16.87 1.72 -16.47
N ARG A 97 -17.28 2.38 -15.39
CA ARG A 97 -16.66 3.64 -14.98
C ARG A 97 -15.29 3.39 -14.36
N VAL A 98 -14.40 4.37 -14.46
CA VAL A 98 -13.08 4.33 -13.81
C VAL A 98 -13.22 4.06 -12.30
N GLU A 99 -14.19 4.67 -11.61
CA GLU A 99 -14.44 4.44 -10.18
C GLU A 99 -14.84 2.99 -9.85
N ASP A 100 -15.63 2.33 -10.71
CA ASP A 100 -16.04 0.95 -10.53
C ASP A 100 -14.83 -0.01 -10.67
N LEU A 101 -13.99 0.25 -11.66
CA LEU A 101 -12.77 -0.53 -11.87
C LEU A 101 -11.75 -0.28 -10.75
N LEU A 102 -11.67 0.95 -10.23
CA LEU A 102 -10.83 1.28 -9.07
C LEU A 102 -11.32 0.53 -7.82
N ALA A 103 -12.63 0.48 -7.60
CA ALA A 103 -13.23 -0.30 -6.53
C ALA A 103 -12.89 -1.80 -6.65
N ALA A 104 -13.07 -2.39 -7.83
CA ALA A 104 -12.70 -3.78 -8.08
C ALA A 104 -11.20 -4.06 -7.83
N THR A 105 -10.36 -3.12 -8.23
CA THR A 105 -8.90 -3.16 -8.08
C THR A 105 -8.48 -3.15 -6.61
N LEU A 106 -9.10 -2.31 -5.78
CA LEU A 106 -8.72 -2.16 -4.37
C LEU A 106 -9.38 -3.20 -3.46
N LEU A 107 -10.70 -3.42 -3.59
CA LEU A 107 -11.44 -4.32 -2.71
C LEU A 107 -11.16 -5.79 -3.04
N GLN A 108 -11.33 -6.17 -4.31
CA GLN A 108 -11.23 -7.57 -4.74
C GLN A 108 -9.89 -7.91 -5.37
N SER A 109 -8.95 -6.96 -5.43
CA SER A 109 -7.63 -7.16 -6.02
C SER A 109 -7.71 -7.65 -7.47
N ALA A 110 -8.76 -7.27 -8.20
CA ALA A 110 -9.08 -7.79 -9.52
C ALA A 110 -8.04 -7.33 -10.55
N ASN A 111 -7.33 -8.29 -11.16
CA ASN A 111 -6.28 -8.07 -12.14
C ASN A 111 -6.85 -7.61 -13.49
N ASP A 112 -7.99 -8.15 -13.90
CA ASP A 112 -8.70 -7.72 -15.11
C ASP A 112 -9.16 -6.26 -15.02
N ALA A 113 -9.70 -5.82 -13.88
CA ALA A 113 -10.04 -4.42 -13.66
C ALA A 113 -8.79 -3.51 -13.61
N CYS A 114 -7.74 -3.96 -12.94
CA CYS A 114 -6.46 -3.24 -12.85
C CYS A 114 -5.80 -3.06 -14.23
N HIS A 115 -5.77 -4.10 -15.05
CA HIS A 115 -5.24 -4.04 -16.42
C HIS A 115 -6.08 -3.10 -17.28
N ALA A 116 -7.42 -3.16 -17.19
CA ALA A 116 -8.29 -2.26 -17.92
C ALA A 116 -8.03 -0.77 -17.57
N LEU A 117 -7.75 -0.47 -16.30
CA LEU A 117 -7.32 0.87 -15.88
C LEU A 117 -5.96 1.23 -16.48
N ALA A 118 -4.98 0.33 -16.45
CA ALA A 118 -3.65 0.57 -17.02
C ALA A 118 -3.71 0.85 -18.53
N ASP A 119 -4.48 0.06 -19.28
CA ASP A 119 -4.75 0.27 -20.71
C ASP A 119 -5.40 1.63 -20.96
N HIS A 120 -6.46 1.97 -20.22
CA HIS A 120 -7.19 3.23 -20.38
C HIS A 120 -6.34 4.46 -20.06
N LEU A 121 -5.46 4.35 -19.05
CA LEU A 121 -4.65 5.46 -18.59
C LEU A 121 -3.37 5.65 -19.39
N GLY A 122 -2.65 4.55 -19.65
CA GLY A 122 -1.37 4.58 -20.34
C GLY A 122 -1.48 4.41 -21.85
N GLY A 123 -2.63 3.98 -22.38
CA GLY A 123 -2.79 3.54 -23.77
C GLY A 123 -2.24 2.13 -24.03
N SER A 124 -1.37 1.63 -23.14
CA SER A 124 -0.89 0.25 -23.06
C SER A 124 -0.29 -0.01 -21.67
N GLU A 125 -0.25 -1.27 -21.22
CA GLU A 125 0.42 -1.61 -19.96
C GLU A 125 1.89 -1.16 -19.92
N THR A 126 2.64 -1.31 -21.03
CA THR A 126 4.05 -0.88 -21.10
C THR A 126 4.21 0.61 -20.82
N ALA A 127 3.39 1.46 -21.46
CA ALA A 127 3.42 2.90 -21.23
C ALA A 127 2.94 3.26 -19.82
N PHE A 128 1.95 2.53 -19.29
CA PHE A 128 1.49 2.73 -17.92
C PHE A 128 2.59 2.39 -16.90
N VAL A 129 3.33 1.30 -17.09
CA VAL A 129 4.46 0.92 -16.23
C VAL A 129 5.58 1.96 -16.26
N GLN A 130 5.80 2.63 -17.41
CA GLN A 130 6.73 3.77 -17.47
C GLN A 130 6.25 4.93 -16.57
N GLN A 131 4.96 5.28 -16.62
CA GLN A 131 4.36 6.29 -15.74
C GLN A 131 4.47 5.90 -14.26
N MET A 132 4.21 4.63 -13.92
CA MET A 132 4.36 4.12 -12.54
C MET A 132 5.79 4.30 -12.02
N ASN A 133 6.80 3.99 -12.83
CA ASN A 133 8.20 4.14 -12.45
C ASN A 133 8.64 5.62 -12.41
N GLN A 134 8.12 6.45 -13.31
CA GLN A 134 8.33 7.90 -13.25
C GLN A 134 7.76 8.45 -11.93
N ARG A 135 6.52 8.09 -11.59
CA ARG A 135 5.88 8.54 -10.35
C ARG A 135 6.62 8.03 -9.11
N ALA A 136 7.14 6.80 -9.15
CA ALA A 136 7.99 6.27 -8.09
C ALA A 136 9.26 7.14 -7.88
N GLN A 137 9.89 7.61 -8.95
CA GLN A 137 11.05 8.51 -8.86
C GLN A 137 10.67 9.88 -8.26
N GLU A 138 9.56 10.46 -8.71
CA GLU A 138 9.05 11.75 -8.21
C GLU A 138 8.73 11.71 -6.72
N LEU A 139 8.22 10.57 -6.22
CA LEU A 139 7.95 10.32 -4.81
C LEU A 139 9.20 9.89 -4.01
N GLY A 140 10.36 9.74 -4.66
CA GLY A 140 11.59 9.30 -4.02
C GLY A 140 11.53 7.86 -3.50
N LEU A 141 10.80 6.97 -4.18
CA LEU A 141 10.71 5.54 -3.88
C LEU A 141 11.95 4.83 -4.43
N ARG A 142 13.06 4.85 -3.66
CA ARG A 142 14.40 4.47 -4.12
C ARG A 142 14.61 2.96 -4.26
N ASP A 143 13.76 2.17 -3.62
CA ASP A 143 13.82 0.72 -3.57
C ASP A 143 12.58 0.10 -4.22
N THR A 144 12.04 0.77 -5.25
CA THR A 144 10.86 0.36 -5.99
C THR A 144 11.09 0.34 -7.49
N GLN A 145 10.64 -0.74 -8.13
CA GLN A 145 10.60 -0.87 -9.58
C GLN A 145 9.37 -1.71 -10.00
N PHE A 146 8.54 -1.11 -10.85
CA PHE A 146 7.38 -1.77 -11.43
C PHE A 146 7.70 -2.39 -12.80
N ARG A 147 7.08 -3.53 -13.06
CA ARG A 147 7.21 -4.34 -14.30
C ARG A 147 5.87 -4.70 -14.94
N ASN A 148 4.80 -4.51 -14.19
CA ASN A 148 3.41 -4.72 -14.58
C ASN A 148 2.55 -3.87 -13.64
N ALA A 149 1.30 -3.62 -14.01
CA ALA A 149 0.41 -2.74 -13.26
C ALA A 149 -0.24 -3.42 -12.04
N CYS A 150 -0.27 -4.75 -12.02
CA CYS A 150 -1.15 -5.49 -11.12
C CYS A 150 -0.44 -6.34 -10.06
N GLY A 151 0.89 -6.41 -10.09
CA GLY A 151 1.68 -7.09 -9.07
C GLY A 151 1.85 -8.59 -9.30
N HIS A 152 1.89 -9.01 -10.57
CA HIS A 152 2.31 -10.37 -10.94
C HIS A 152 3.81 -10.55 -10.69
N ASP A 153 4.21 -11.79 -10.37
CA ASP A 153 5.62 -12.13 -10.24
C ASP A 153 6.36 -11.88 -11.55
N ALA A 154 7.40 -11.07 -11.48
CA ALA A 154 8.23 -10.71 -12.63
C ALA A 154 9.63 -10.35 -12.17
N SER A 155 10.64 -10.72 -12.97
CA SER A 155 12.03 -10.36 -12.69
C SER A 155 12.20 -8.84 -12.63
N GLY A 156 12.83 -8.36 -11.56
CA GLY A 156 13.02 -6.94 -11.33
C GLY A 156 11.74 -6.17 -10.98
N HIS A 157 10.68 -6.85 -10.52
CA HIS A 157 9.49 -6.24 -9.91
C HIS A 157 9.61 -6.29 -8.39
N TYR A 158 9.85 -5.14 -7.75
CA TYR A 158 10.08 -5.09 -6.31
C TYR A 158 9.68 -3.73 -5.72
N SER A 159 9.50 -3.71 -4.40
CA SER A 159 9.39 -2.51 -3.59
C SER A 159 10.00 -2.78 -2.19
N SER A 160 9.88 -1.84 -1.27
CA SER A 160 10.32 -1.97 0.13
C SER A 160 9.21 -1.55 1.09
N ALA A 161 9.30 -1.94 2.36
CA ALA A 161 8.29 -1.56 3.35
C ALA A 161 8.24 -0.02 3.52
N LEU A 162 9.40 0.64 3.47
CA LEU A 162 9.51 2.10 3.51
C LEU A 162 8.83 2.76 2.30
N ASP A 163 9.13 2.28 1.10
CA ASP A 163 8.58 2.89 -0.11
C ASP A 163 7.07 2.66 -0.24
N ILE A 164 6.58 1.47 0.12
CA ILE A 164 5.14 1.20 0.17
C ILE A 164 4.46 2.07 1.21
N THR A 165 5.11 2.32 2.36
CA THR A 165 4.58 3.25 3.37
C THR A 165 4.41 4.65 2.78
N ARG A 166 5.45 5.18 2.11
CA ARG A 166 5.38 6.49 1.43
C ARG A 166 4.30 6.53 0.36
N LEU A 167 4.21 5.50 -0.47
CA LEU A 167 3.19 5.38 -1.50
C LEU A 167 1.78 5.34 -0.90
N ALA A 168 1.57 4.58 0.18
CA ALA A 168 0.30 4.54 0.89
C ALA A 168 -0.06 5.90 1.48
N ARG A 169 0.90 6.62 2.07
CA ARG A 169 0.71 7.99 2.57
C ARG A 169 0.32 8.97 1.46
N GLU A 170 0.96 8.88 0.30
CA GLU A 170 0.59 9.70 -0.86
C GLU A 170 -0.83 9.40 -1.33
N LEU A 171 -1.15 8.11 -1.48
CA LEU A 171 -2.49 7.65 -1.86
C LEU A 171 -3.56 8.13 -0.87
N LEU A 172 -3.29 8.08 0.43
CA LEU A 172 -4.22 8.49 1.49
C LEU A 172 -4.55 9.99 1.50
N LYS A 173 -3.81 10.83 0.75
CA LYS A 173 -4.20 12.23 0.53
C LYS A 173 -5.47 12.36 -0.32
N HIS A 174 -5.84 11.33 -1.07
CA HIS A 174 -7.05 11.30 -1.87
C HIS A 174 -8.26 10.88 -1.03
N PRO A 175 -9.26 11.75 -0.82
CA PRO A 175 -10.37 11.52 0.11
C PRO A 175 -11.26 10.33 -0.27
N GLN A 176 -11.18 9.85 -1.52
CA GLN A 176 -11.92 8.70 -2.01
C GLN A 176 -11.41 7.36 -1.44
N VAL A 177 -10.16 7.30 -0.98
CA VAL A 177 -9.48 6.03 -0.66
C VAL A 177 -10.08 5.37 0.58
N VAL A 178 -10.17 6.09 1.70
CA VAL A 178 -10.67 5.53 2.97
C VAL A 178 -12.13 5.07 2.87
N PRO A 179 -13.08 5.86 2.34
CA PRO A 179 -14.45 5.41 2.14
C PRO A 179 -14.57 4.19 1.23
N LEU A 180 -13.64 4.03 0.27
CA LEU A 180 -13.63 2.88 -0.62
C LEU A 180 -13.08 1.63 0.07
N THR A 181 -11.90 1.73 0.67
CA THR A 181 -11.20 0.54 1.21
C THR A 181 -11.75 0.04 2.53
N SER A 182 -12.57 0.83 3.23
CA SER A 182 -13.27 0.45 4.46
C SER A 182 -14.58 -0.30 4.22
N GLN A 183 -15.05 -0.39 2.96
CA GLN A 183 -16.25 -1.16 2.64
C GLN A 183 -15.96 -2.66 2.69
N GLY A 184 -16.80 -3.43 3.39
CA GLY A 184 -16.72 -4.90 3.36
C GLY A 184 -17.19 -5.49 2.03
N HIS A 185 -18.20 -4.86 1.41
CA HIS A 185 -18.81 -5.28 0.15
C HIS A 185 -19.19 -4.07 -0.69
N ALA A 186 -19.21 -4.26 -2.00
CA ALA A 186 -19.73 -3.27 -2.96
C ALA A 186 -20.37 -3.99 -4.15
N VAL A 187 -21.13 -3.25 -4.95
CA VAL A 187 -21.65 -3.72 -6.24
C VAL A 187 -21.28 -2.69 -7.28
N ILE A 188 -20.65 -3.14 -8.37
CA ILE A 188 -20.40 -2.32 -9.55
C ILE A 188 -21.28 -2.80 -10.69
N THR A 189 -21.68 -1.89 -11.57
CA THR A 189 -22.62 -2.19 -12.66
C THR A 189 -22.06 -1.68 -13.97
N THR A 190 -21.99 -2.53 -14.99
CA THR A 190 -21.60 -2.10 -16.34
C THR A 190 -22.67 -1.17 -16.92
N LEU A 191 -22.34 -0.37 -17.93
CA LEU A 191 -23.33 0.47 -18.61
C LEU A 191 -24.42 -0.34 -19.32
N GLU A 192 -24.14 -1.61 -19.62
CA GLU A 192 -25.11 -2.59 -20.15
C GLU A 192 -25.99 -3.22 -19.06
N GLY A 193 -25.82 -2.84 -17.79
CA GLY A 193 -26.64 -3.29 -16.66
C GLY A 193 -26.17 -4.58 -15.98
N ARG A 194 -25.00 -5.12 -16.34
CA ARG A 194 -24.46 -6.32 -15.67
C ARG A 194 -23.84 -5.95 -14.33
N GLN A 195 -24.21 -6.67 -13.27
CA GLN A 195 -23.68 -6.43 -11.92
C GLN A 195 -22.55 -7.38 -11.55
N TYR A 196 -21.54 -6.85 -10.87
CA TYR A 196 -20.48 -7.59 -10.20
C TYR A 196 -20.47 -7.26 -8.72
N ARG A 197 -20.53 -8.30 -7.87
CA ARG A 197 -20.44 -8.16 -6.42
C ARG A 197 -18.98 -8.25 -5.98
N LEU A 198 -18.52 -7.24 -5.27
CA LEU A 198 -17.18 -7.14 -4.72
C LEU A 198 -17.20 -7.54 -3.25
N SER A 199 -16.17 -8.28 -2.83
CA SER A 199 -15.88 -8.52 -1.42
C SER A 199 -14.48 -8.04 -1.13
N ASN A 200 -14.33 -7.29 -0.04
CA ASN A 200 -13.03 -6.82 0.40
C ASN A 200 -12.17 -8.01 0.83
N ARG A 201 -10.96 -8.10 0.27
CA ARG A 201 -10.00 -9.15 0.62
C ARG A 201 -9.26 -8.86 1.93
N ASN A 202 -9.34 -7.64 2.45
CA ASN A 202 -8.76 -7.32 3.75
C ASN A 202 -9.65 -7.87 4.86
N ALA A 203 -9.21 -8.96 5.50
CA ALA A 203 -9.98 -9.65 6.52
C ALA A 203 -10.14 -8.85 7.83
N LEU A 204 -9.37 -7.77 8.01
CA LEU A 204 -9.53 -6.87 9.16
C LEU A 204 -10.81 -6.03 9.04
N VAL A 205 -11.25 -5.72 7.82
CA VAL A 205 -12.43 -4.87 7.59
C VAL A 205 -13.69 -5.56 8.11
N GLY A 206 -14.38 -4.90 9.04
CA GLY A 206 -15.58 -5.43 9.72
C GLY A 206 -15.30 -6.48 10.81
N ARG A 207 -14.02 -6.78 11.10
CA ARG A 207 -13.63 -7.77 12.12
C ARG A 207 -12.68 -7.23 13.17
N TYR A 208 -11.84 -6.27 12.80
CA TYR A 208 -10.94 -5.56 13.69
C TYR A 208 -11.46 -4.14 13.88
N GLU A 209 -11.67 -3.73 15.13
CA GLU A 209 -12.20 -2.41 15.45
C GLU A 209 -11.32 -1.31 14.82
N GLY A 210 -11.93 -0.29 14.24
CA GLY A 210 -11.21 0.82 13.61
C GLY A 210 -10.52 0.48 12.28
N ALA A 211 -10.61 -0.74 11.75
CA ALA A 211 -9.99 -1.10 10.46
C ALA A 211 -10.60 -0.33 9.28
N LEU A 212 -9.74 0.30 8.49
CA LEU A 212 -10.08 1.09 7.30
C LEU A 212 -9.58 0.45 5.98
N GLY A 213 -8.97 -0.73 6.05
CA GLY A 213 -8.60 -1.54 4.90
C GLY A 213 -7.24 -1.20 4.32
N LEU A 214 -7.21 -0.58 3.14
CA LEU A 214 -6.12 -0.47 2.16
C LEU A 214 -5.92 -1.67 1.23
N LYS A 215 -4.90 -2.52 1.42
CA LYS A 215 -4.54 -3.48 0.36
C LYS A 215 -3.82 -4.72 0.84
N THR A 216 -4.20 -5.85 0.22
CA THR A 216 -3.57 -7.16 0.42
C THR A 216 -2.79 -7.60 -0.82
N GLY A 217 -1.81 -8.48 -0.67
CA GLY A 217 -1.10 -9.09 -1.78
C GLY A 217 -0.63 -10.53 -1.51
N TYR A 218 -0.68 -11.39 -2.51
CA TYR A 218 -0.07 -12.70 -2.46
C TYR A 218 0.36 -13.12 -3.85
N THR A 219 1.55 -13.68 -3.94
CA THR A 219 2.04 -14.49 -5.06
C THR A 219 2.98 -15.56 -4.49
N ALA A 220 3.38 -16.52 -5.32
CA ALA A 220 4.31 -17.56 -4.89
C ALA A 220 5.67 -16.96 -4.50
N GLN A 221 6.16 -15.95 -5.22
CA GLN A 221 7.44 -15.32 -4.94
C GLN A 221 7.37 -14.30 -3.79
N ALA A 222 6.28 -13.53 -3.69
CA ALA A 222 6.13 -12.50 -2.67
C ALA A 222 5.84 -13.07 -1.27
N GLY A 223 5.15 -14.21 -1.19
CA GLY A 223 4.51 -14.63 0.04
C GLY A 223 3.35 -13.69 0.39
N THR A 224 3.03 -13.56 1.68
CA THR A 224 1.92 -12.71 2.12
C THR A 224 2.35 -11.25 2.30
N CYS A 225 1.61 -10.32 1.71
CA CYS A 225 1.85 -8.88 1.84
C CYS A 225 0.58 -8.14 2.30
N LEU A 226 0.73 -7.08 3.09
CA LEU A 226 -0.39 -6.30 3.62
C LEU A 226 0.02 -4.83 3.78
N VAL A 227 -0.90 -3.94 3.40
CA VAL A 227 -0.97 -2.58 3.93
C VAL A 227 -2.30 -2.48 4.66
N ALA A 228 -2.25 -2.22 5.96
CA ALA A 228 -3.42 -2.08 6.82
C ALA A 228 -3.44 -0.68 7.43
N LEU A 229 -4.59 -0.02 7.33
CA LEU A 229 -4.88 1.24 8.02
C LEU A 229 -5.93 0.97 9.09
N ALA A 230 -5.72 1.48 10.29
CA ALA A 230 -6.73 1.48 11.35
C ALA A 230 -6.72 2.80 12.12
N LYS A 231 -7.88 3.19 12.67
CA LYS A 231 -8.01 4.38 13.53
C LYS A 231 -8.84 4.07 14.77
N ARG A 232 -8.32 4.38 15.96
CA ARG A 232 -8.98 4.22 17.27
C ARG A 232 -8.58 5.37 18.18
N ASP A 233 -9.52 5.87 18.99
CA ASP A 233 -9.25 6.89 20.02
C ASP A 233 -8.47 8.13 19.53
N GLY A 234 -8.72 8.56 18.29
CA GLY A 234 -8.04 9.70 17.68
C GLY A 234 -6.71 9.38 16.99
N HIS A 235 -6.10 8.23 17.28
CA HIS A 235 -4.83 7.77 16.69
C HIS A 235 -5.04 6.94 15.43
N GLU A 236 -4.14 7.10 14.47
CA GLU A 236 -4.09 6.33 13.23
C GLU A 236 -2.84 5.46 13.18
N VAL A 237 -3.00 4.18 12.83
CA VAL A 237 -1.90 3.24 12.63
C VAL A 237 -1.87 2.76 11.19
N LEU A 238 -0.73 2.91 10.54
CA LEU A 238 -0.45 2.35 9.22
C LEU A 238 0.62 1.25 9.34
N LEU A 239 0.25 0.03 8.96
CA LEU A 239 1.11 -1.14 8.96
C LEU A 239 1.41 -1.57 7.53
N VAL A 240 2.69 -1.76 7.20
CA VAL A 240 3.15 -2.41 5.97
C VAL A 240 3.91 -3.70 6.32
N LEU A 241 3.47 -4.82 5.74
CA LEU A 241 4.09 -6.15 5.87
C LEU A 241 4.46 -6.70 4.49
N LEU A 242 5.70 -7.15 4.34
CA LEU A 242 6.20 -7.84 3.16
C LEU A 242 6.74 -9.22 3.52
N HIS A 243 6.26 -10.24 2.80
CA HIS A 243 6.59 -11.65 3.05
C HIS A 243 6.32 -12.04 4.52
N GLY A 244 5.09 -11.80 4.98
CA GLY A 244 4.59 -12.18 6.29
C GLY A 244 4.34 -13.68 6.41
N LYS A 245 4.37 -14.20 7.64
CA LYS A 245 4.01 -15.58 7.97
C LYS A 245 2.50 -15.74 8.08
N ASP A 246 1.88 -14.98 8.99
CA ASP A 246 0.44 -14.97 9.19
C ASP A 246 -0.08 -13.53 9.25
N ARG A 247 -0.23 -12.93 8.06
CA ARG A 247 -0.53 -11.50 7.93
C ARG A 247 -1.73 -11.00 8.75
N TRP A 248 -2.66 -11.88 9.14
CA TRP A 248 -3.87 -11.46 9.84
C TRP A 248 -3.66 -11.43 11.34
N TRP A 249 -3.21 -12.54 11.93
CA TRP A 249 -2.91 -12.58 13.36
C TRP A 249 -1.73 -11.67 13.69
N ASP A 250 -0.67 -11.68 12.87
CA ASP A 250 0.45 -10.75 13.03
C ASP A 250 -0.02 -9.29 12.98
N ALA A 251 -0.94 -8.94 12.07
CA ALA A 251 -1.46 -7.57 11.99
C ALA A 251 -2.31 -7.19 13.20
N VAL A 252 -3.12 -8.09 13.74
CA VAL A 252 -3.90 -7.84 14.96
C VAL A 252 -2.96 -7.53 16.13
N ASP A 253 -1.97 -8.37 16.36
CA ASP A 253 -1.01 -8.20 17.47
C ASP A 253 -0.23 -6.88 17.35
N ILE A 254 0.23 -6.54 16.14
CA ILE A 254 0.96 -5.28 15.89
C ILE A 254 0.06 -4.07 16.10
N LEU A 255 -1.16 -4.10 15.54
CA LEU A 255 -2.07 -2.96 15.62
C LEU A 255 -2.51 -2.72 17.07
N ASP A 256 -2.80 -3.78 17.84
CA ASP A 256 -3.14 -3.66 19.25
C ASP A 256 -1.96 -3.07 20.05
N LEU A 257 -0.74 -3.58 19.85
CA LEU A 257 0.43 -3.00 20.49
C LEU A 257 0.67 -1.53 20.08
N ALA A 258 0.42 -1.18 18.81
CA ALA A 258 0.55 0.19 18.32
C ALA A 258 -0.44 1.14 19.01
N PHE A 259 -1.71 0.75 19.14
CA PHE A 259 -2.71 1.56 19.84
C PHE A 259 -2.41 1.66 21.34
N ASP A 260 -1.94 0.59 21.98
CA ASP A 260 -1.49 0.62 23.37
C ASP A 260 -0.32 1.60 23.54
N HIS A 261 0.66 1.57 22.62
CA HIS A 261 1.78 2.50 22.61
C HIS A 261 1.35 3.96 22.40
N ALA A 262 0.38 4.20 21.52
CA ALA A 262 -0.14 5.55 21.24
C ALA A 262 -0.81 6.17 22.47
N ARG A 263 -1.50 5.38 23.30
CA ARG A 263 -2.20 5.88 24.51
C ARG A 263 -1.25 6.28 25.65
N VAL A 264 -0.04 5.71 25.69
CA VAL A 264 0.92 5.90 26.79
C VAL A 264 2.02 6.91 26.43
N SER A 265 2.24 7.15 25.14
CA SER A 265 3.19 8.15 24.66
C SER A 265 2.58 9.57 24.78
N PRO A 266 3.26 10.52 25.43
CA PRO A 266 2.75 11.87 25.69
C PRO A 266 2.65 12.77 24.46
#